data_AF-A0A2H3JPI9-F1
#
_entry.id   AF-A0A2H3JPI9-F1
#
_cell.length_a   1.000
_cell.length_b   1.000
_cell.length_c   1.000
_cell.angle_alpha   90.00
_cell.angle_beta   90.00
_cell.angle_gamma   90.00
#
_symmetry.space_group_name_H-M   'P 1'
#
loop_
_entity.id
_entity.type
_entity.pdbx_description
1 polymer ?
#
loop_
_entity_poly.entity_id
_entity_poly.type
_entity_poly.pdbx_seq_one_letter_code
_entity_poly.pdbx_strand_id
1 'polypeptide(L)'
;VGVNGTLPTRGTGDSIGYDLHAAQDILINSWKSKAIPTDIRIKVPYGTYGRIAPRSGLTKKGIDVLVGVIDHDYRGKVFVLLMNLTGDPYQVKKGDRIA
;
A
#
# COMPACT_ATOMS: atom_id res chain seq x y z
N VAL A 1 10.36 -11.12 3.87
CA VAL A 1 9.45 -10.22 4.62
C VAL A 1 10.17 -9.81 5.89
N GLY A 2 10.14 -8.53 6.26
CA GLY A 2 10.75 -8.07 7.51
C GLY A 2 9.89 -8.39 8.72
N VAL A 3 10.38 -8.08 9.93
CA VAL A 3 9.74 -8.47 11.22
C VAL A 3 8.31 -7.95 11.37
N ASN A 4 7.99 -6.82 10.73
CA ASN A 4 6.67 -6.20 10.80
C ASN A 4 5.85 -6.37 9.52
N GLY A 5 6.44 -6.98 8.48
CA GLY A 5 5.78 -7.14 7.20
C GLY A 5 4.79 -8.29 7.21
N THR A 6 3.74 -8.16 6.40
CA THR A 6 2.79 -9.24 6.11
C THR A 6 2.95 -9.63 4.65
N LEU A 7 2.96 -10.94 4.35
CA LEU A 7 2.97 -11.40 2.97
C LEU A 7 1.72 -10.87 2.24
N PRO A 8 1.85 -10.34 1.02
CA PRO A 8 0.68 -9.92 0.25
C PRO A 8 -0.28 -11.09 0.01
N THR A 9 -1.58 -10.82 0.12
CA THR A 9 -2.62 -11.85 0.00
C THR A 9 -3.64 -11.47 -1.05
N ARG A 10 -4.23 -12.45 -1.72
CA ARG A 10 -5.37 -12.21 -2.60
C ARG A 10 -6.64 -12.13 -1.76
N GLY A 11 -7.52 -11.17 -2.07
CA GLY A 11 -8.79 -11.04 -1.36
C GLY A 11 -9.74 -12.22 -1.61
N THR A 12 -9.65 -12.84 -2.79
CA THR A 12 -10.38 -14.02 -3.23
C THR A 12 -9.51 -14.86 -4.17
N GLY A 13 -9.94 -16.08 -4.48
CA GLY A 13 -9.29 -16.97 -5.47
C GLY A 13 -9.22 -16.40 -6.89
N ASP A 14 -9.98 -15.36 -7.22
CA ASP A 14 -10.02 -14.72 -8.54
C ASP A 14 -9.51 -13.27 -8.52
N SER A 15 -9.07 -12.76 -7.37
CA SER A 15 -8.53 -11.40 -7.27
C SER A 15 -7.27 -11.22 -8.14
N ILE A 16 -7.21 -10.16 -8.95
CA ILE A 16 -6.05 -9.91 -9.82
C ILE A 16 -4.85 -9.40 -9.01
N GLY A 17 -5.10 -8.54 -8.03
CA GLY A 17 -4.07 -7.95 -7.18
C GLY A 17 -3.80 -8.74 -5.91
N TYR A 18 -2.71 -8.37 -5.25
CA TYR A 18 -2.36 -8.81 -3.91
C TYR A 18 -2.46 -7.60 -2.97
N ASP A 19 -3.26 -7.71 -1.93
CA ASP A 19 -3.41 -6.68 -0.91
C ASP A 19 -2.05 -6.47 -0.20
N LEU A 20 -1.60 -5.21 -0.15
CA LEU A 20 -0.44 -4.78 0.64
C LEU A 20 -0.88 -4.34 2.03
N HIS A 21 -0.05 -4.60 3.03
CA HIS A 21 -0.37 -4.35 4.43
C HIS A 21 0.58 -3.32 5.06
N ALA A 22 0.07 -2.47 5.94
CA ALA A 22 0.87 -1.53 6.71
C ALA A 22 1.73 -2.27 7.75
N ALA A 23 3.01 -1.92 7.84
CA ALA A 23 3.94 -2.51 8.82
C ALA A 23 3.91 -1.80 10.19
N GLN A 24 3.32 -0.60 10.27
CA GLN A 24 3.27 0.19 11.50
C GLN A 24 2.07 1.15 11.50
N ASP A 25 1.74 1.67 12.68
CA ASP A 25 0.71 2.68 12.86
C ASP A 25 1.19 4.03 12.33
N ILE A 26 0.37 4.69 11.50
CA ILE A 26 0.67 6.02 10.93
C ILE A 26 -0.60 6.86 10.88
N LEU A 27 -0.50 8.10 11.37
CA LEU A 27 -1.53 9.12 11.20
C LEU A 27 -1.27 9.92 9.91
N ILE A 28 -2.27 9.99 9.04
CA ILE A 28 -2.27 10.85 7.85
C ILE A 28 -3.20 12.03 8.11
N ASN A 29 -2.62 13.20 8.34
CA ASN A 29 -3.40 14.42 8.54
C ASN A 29 -4.25 14.76 7.32
N SER A 30 -5.34 15.48 7.56
CA SER A 30 -6.21 16.09 6.56
C SER A 30 -5.41 16.76 5.43
N TRP A 31 -5.76 16.44 4.17
CA TRP A 31 -5.10 16.96 2.97
C TRP A 31 -3.58 16.73 2.89
N LYS A 32 -3.04 15.72 3.58
CA LYS A 32 -1.62 15.33 3.52
C LYS A 32 -1.46 13.92 2.99
N SER A 33 -0.24 13.63 2.53
CA SER A 33 0.20 12.29 2.16
C SER A 33 1.26 11.76 3.12
N LYS A 34 1.33 10.44 3.23
CA LYS A 34 2.36 9.73 3.99
C LYS A 34 2.78 8.46 3.25
N ALA A 35 4.09 8.20 3.24
CA ALA A 35 4.63 6.93 2.79
C ALA A 35 4.42 5.88 3.90
N ILE A 36 3.56 4.91 3.63
CA ILE A 36 3.23 3.84 4.57
C ILE A 36 4.15 2.64 4.29
N PRO A 37 5.06 2.28 5.21
CA PRO A 37 5.96 1.16 5.00
C PRO A 37 5.19 -0.15 5.05
N THR A 38 5.57 -1.08 4.18
CA THR A 38 5.01 -2.44 4.16
C THR A 38 5.99 -3.49 4.74
N ASP A 39 7.25 -3.09 4.93
CA ASP A 39 8.36 -3.95 5.36
C ASP A 39 8.54 -5.22 4.51
N ILE A 40 8.11 -5.16 3.25
CA ILE A 40 8.37 -6.18 2.24
C ILE A 40 9.31 -5.65 1.16
N ARG A 41 9.95 -6.57 0.47
CA ARG A 41 10.65 -6.35 -0.79
C ARG A 41 10.02 -7.31 -1.80
N ILE A 42 9.80 -6.85 -3.02
CA ILE A 42 9.23 -7.68 -4.08
C ILE A 42 10.17 -7.69 -5.28
N LYS A 43 10.17 -8.81 -6.01
CA LYS A 43 10.72 -8.91 -7.35
C LYS A 43 9.57 -9.28 -8.27
N VAL A 44 9.20 -8.38 -9.16
CA VAL A 44 8.15 -8.65 -10.14
C VAL A 44 8.70 -9.47 -11.31
N PRO A 45 7.88 -10.24 -12.05
CA PRO A 45 8.32 -10.97 -13.23
C PRO A 45 9.00 -10.06 -14.27
N TYR A 46 9.92 -10.62 -15.06
CA TYR A 46 10.54 -9.90 -16.16
C TYR A 46 9.49 -9.47 -17.20
N GLY A 47 9.66 -8.28 -17.79
CA GLY A 47 8.68 -7.70 -18.73
C GLY A 47 7.42 -7.14 -18.06
N THR A 48 7.40 -7.03 -16.73
CA THR A 48 6.28 -6.45 -15.97
C THR A 48 6.78 -5.38 -15.00
N TYR A 49 5.85 -4.55 -14.51
CA TYR A 49 6.06 -3.69 -13.37
C TYR A 49 5.00 -4.00 -12.30
N GLY A 50 5.31 -3.74 -11.04
CA GLY A 50 4.32 -3.78 -9.97
C GLY A 50 3.53 -2.49 -9.96
N ARG A 51 2.20 -2.58 -10.07
CA ARG A 51 1.29 -1.43 -9.88
C ARG A 51 0.70 -1.46 -8.48
N ILE A 52 1.03 -0.49 -7.64
CA ILE A 52 0.30 -0.20 -6.40
C ILE A 52 -0.98 0.55 -6.81
N ALA A 53 -2.13 -0.08 -6.60
CA ALA A 53 -3.43 0.45 -6.99
C ALA A 53 -4.28 0.79 -5.76
N PRO A 54 -5.22 1.73 -5.85
CA PRO A 54 -6.11 2.02 -4.74
C PRO A 54 -7.15 0.91 -4.53
N ARG A 55 -7.47 0.65 -3.25
CA ARG A 55 -8.59 -0.22 -2.86
C ARG A 55 -9.86 0.61 -2.81
N SER A 56 -10.92 0.18 -3.49
CA SER A 56 -12.20 0.92 -3.54
C SER A 56 -12.78 1.24 -2.16
N GLY A 57 -12.59 0.35 -1.18
CA GLY A 57 -13.00 0.58 0.22
C GLY A 57 -12.26 1.72 0.92
N LEU A 58 -11.03 2.03 0.51
CA LEU A 58 -10.26 3.19 0.99
C LEU A 58 -10.62 4.45 0.22
N THR A 59 -10.79 4.35 -1.10
CA THR A 59 -11.24 5.49 -1.93
C THR A 59 -12.60 6.02 -1.48
N LYS A 60 -13.53 5.13 -1.07
CA LYS A 60 -14.82 5.52 -0.46
C LYS A 60 -14.68 6.32 0.84
N LYS A 61 -13.53 6.22 1.51
CA LYS A 61 -13.18 6.99 2.71
C LYS A 61 -12.31 8.22 2.39
N GLY A 62 -12.15 8.55 1.10
CA GLY A 62 -11.29 9.64 0.65
C GLY A 62 -9.80 9.37 0.78
N ILE A 63 -9.37 8.10 0.84
CA ILE A 63 -7.96 7.72 0.90
C ILE A 63 -7.54 7.12 -0.43
N ASP A 64 -6.55 7.73 -1.06
CA ASP A 64 -6.09 7.35 -2.41
C ASP A 64 -4.59 7.07 -2.47
N VAL A 65 -4.14 6.40 -3.53
CA VAL A 65 -2.73 6.08 -3.80
C VAL A 65 -2.18 7.06 -4.83
N LEU A 66 -1.14 7.82 -4.47
CA LEU A 66 -0.57 8.85 -5.38
C LEU A 66 0.45 8.30 -6.38
N VAL A 67 1.27 7.34 -5.97
CA VAL A 67 2.31 6.74 -6.81
C VAL A 67 2.30 5.23 -6.59
N GLY A 68 2.80 4.49 -7.58
CA GLY A 68 2.71 3.04 -7.48
C GLY A 68 3.45 2.24 -8.53
N VAL A 69 4.50 2.76 -9.16
CA VAL A 69 5.31 1.97 -10.10
C VAL A 69 6.46 1.33 -9.34
N ILE A 70 6.54 0.00 -9.39
CA ILE A 70 7.65 -0.79 -8.86
C ILE A 70 8.34 -1.48 -10.04
N ASP A 71 9.56 -1.04 -10.35
CA ASP A 71 10.34 -1.59 -11.45
C ASP A 71 10.84 -3.02 -11.18
N HIS A 72 11.13 -3.75 -12.26
CA HIS A 72 11.64 -5.12 -12.18
C HIS A 72 12.95 -5.25 -11.39
N ASP A 73 13.82 -4.25 -11.46
CA ASP A 73 15.12 -4.21 -10.81
C ASP A 73 15.08 -3.57 -9.41
N TYR A 74 13.94 -3.03 -8.99
CA TYR A 74 13.77 -2.47 -7.65
C TYR A 74 13.93 -3.56 -6.57
N ARG A 75 14.86 -3.35 -5.63
CA ARG A 75 15.11 -4.25 -4.47
C ARG A 75 14.93 -3.55 -3.12
N GLY A 76 14.49 -2.29 -3.13
CA GLY A 76 14.21 -1.54 -1.92
C GLY A 76 12.98 -2.05 -1.17
N LYS A 77 12.75 -1.49 0.01
CA LYS A 77 11.52 -1.77 0.76
C LYS A 77 10.35 -1.05 0.09
N VAL A 78 9.28 -1.79 -0.18
CA VAL A 78 8.06 -1.23 -0.77
C VAL A 78 7.33 -0.36 0.26
N PHE A 79 6.76 0.74 -0.19
CA PHE A 79 5.84 1.57 0.58
C PHE A 79 4.64 1.93 -0.29
N VAL A 80 3.52 2.29 0.35
CA VAL A 80 2.34 2.84 -0.32
C VAL A 80 2.25 4.31 0.02
N LEU A 81 2.25 5.20 -0.98
CA LEU A 81 2.03 6.63 -0.75
C LEU A 81 0.53 6.92 -0.71
N LEU A 82 -0.02 6.96 0.50
CA LEU A 82 -1.43 7.29 0.71
C LEU A 82 -1.62 8.79 0.84
N MET A 83 -2.64 9.32 0.17
CA MET A 83 -3.15 10.68 0.31
C MET A 83 -4.49 10.65 1.03
N ASN A 84 -4.64 11.51 2.02
CA ASN A 84 -5.93 11.78 2.65
C ASN A 84 -6.58 12.99 1.97
N LEU A 85 -7.70 12.76 1.28
CA LEU A 85 -8.48 13.77 0.56
C LEU A 85 -9.69 14.27 1.37
N THR A 86 -9.68 14.05 2.69
CA THR A 86 -10.78 14.44 3.59
C THR A 86 -10.35 15.55 4.54
N GLY A 87 -11.34 16.15 5.21
CA GLY A 87 -11.15 17.15 6.26
C GLY A 87 -10.63 16.58 7.58
N ASP A 88 -10.76 15.27 7.80
CA ASP A 88 -10.43 14.59 9.06
C ASP A 88 -9.11 13.81 8.96
N PRO A 89 -8.36 13.61 10.05
CA PRO A 89 -7.19 12.75 10.03
C PRO A 89 -7.57 11.28 9.85
N TYR A 90 -6.74 10.53 9.11
CA TYR A 90 -6.92 9.10 8.86
C TYR A 90 -5.84 8.29 9.58
N GLN A 91 -6.27 7.38 10.46
CA GLN A 91 -5.37 6.47 11.17
C GLN A 91 -5.21 5.17 10.39
N VAL A 92 -3.99 4.90 9.92
CA VAL A 92 -3.56 3.58 9.44
C VAL A 92 -3.04 2.81 10.63
N LYS A 93 -3.48 1.56 10.80
CA LYS A 93 -2.96 0.63 11.81
C LYS A 93 -2.07 -0.43 11.17
N LYS A 94 -1.08 -0.92 11.91
CA LYS A 94 -0.31 -2.10 11.53
C LYS A 94 -1.26 -3.25 11.17
N GLY A 95 -1.01 -3.87 10.01
CA GLY A 95 -1.83 -4.95 9.47
C GLY A 95 -3.02 -4.49 8.62
N ASP A 96 -3.32 -3.19 8.54
CA ASP A 96 -4.36 -2.69 7.64
C ASP A 96 -3.98 -2.94 6.18
N ARG A 97 -4.95 -3.37 5.37
CA ARG A 97 -4.81 -3.50 3.92
C ARG A 97 -4.90 -2.13 3.25
N ILE A 98 -3.80 -1.67 2.67
CA ILE A 98 -3.59 -0.27 2.27
C ILE A 98 -3.53 -0.04 0.74
N ALA A 99 -3.32 -1.08 -0.05
CA ALA A 99 -3.33 -1.05 -1.51
C ALA A 99 -3.61 -2.43 -2.09
#